data_AF-A0A2A3JRN9-F1
#
_entry.id   AF-A0A2A3JRN9-F1
#
_cell.length_a   1.000
_cell.length_b   1.000
_cell.length_c   1.000
_cell.angle_alpha   90.00
_cell.angle_beta   90.00
_cell.angle_gamma   90.00
#
_symmetry.space_group_name_H-M   'P 1'
#
loop_
_entity.id
_entity.type
_entity.pdbx_description
1 polymer ?
#
loop_
_entity_poly.entity_id
_entity_poly.type
_entity_poly.pdbx_seq_one_letter_code
_entity_poly.pdbx_strand_id
1 'polypeptide(L)'
;MSDFFLAWLTVLPGYVLPLLLASLGVVLSERAGVLNLCPEGFMAVGAMTGALFCLSGQGPWLGVLGGTAAGLGLSALFGLAVVVFRVEQTLAGLATVALGLGITGVLGRAHVQKPFEGLPRLSESAWGGGTAALAGAADAAASACDPAAGAGRLVPCPQPRRPAPAGGGRGPG
;
A
#
# COMPACT_ATOMS: atom_id res chain seq x y z
N MET A 1 2.29 -30.98 0.77
CA MET A 1 3.30 -30.24 1.57
C MET A 1 3.95 -29.13 0.75
N SER A 2 4.33 -29.39 -0.50
CA SER A 2 4.85 -28.38 -1.45
C SER A 2 3.90 -27.22 -1.72
N ASP A 3 2.59 -27.48 -1.81
CA ASP A 3 1.58 -26.44 -2.11
C ASP A 3 1.48 -25.39 -1.00
N PHE A 4 1.68 -25.79 0.25
CA PHE A 4 1.76 -24.87 1.38
C PHE A 4 2.97 -23.94 1.27
N PHE A 5 4.14 -24.49 0.94
CA PHE A 5 5.36 -23.70 0.77
C PHE A 5 5.27 -22.75 -0.44
N LEU A 6 4.66 -23.19 -1.54
CA LEU A 6 4.43 -22.35 -2.71
C LEU A 6 3.46 -21.21 -2.41
N ALA A 7 2.34 -21.49 -1.74
CA ALA A 7 1.38 -20.46 -1.33
C ALA A 7 2.00 -19.47 -0.33
N TRP A 8 2.88 -19.94 0.55
CA TRP A 8 3.56 -19.06 1.50
C TRP A 8 4.58 -18.15 0.80
N LEU A 9 5.40 -18.70 -0.10
CA LEU A 9 6.42 -17.95 -0.84
C LEU A 9 5.84 -16.90 -1.80
N THR A 10 4.64 -17.10 -2.34
CA THR A 10 4.01 -16.13 -3.26
C THR A 10 3.40 -14.93 -2.53
N VAL A 11 2.85 -15.15 -1.33
CA VAL A 11 2.12 -14.11 -0.59
C VAL A 11 3.06 -13.22 0.22
N LEU A 12 4.11 -13.78 0.82
CA LEU A 12 5.03 -13.05 1.69
C LEU A 12 5.61 -11.76 1.13
N PRO A 13 6.11 -11.69 -0.13
CA PRO A 13 6.80 -10.51 -0.61
C PRO A 13 5.93 -9.25 -0.55
N GLY A 14 4.61 -9.40 -0.76
CA GLY A 14 3.65 -8.28 -0.72
C GLY A 14 3.44 -7.69 0.68
N TYR A 15 3.53 -8.51 1.74
CA TYR A 15 3.30 -8.07 3.12
C TYR A 15 4.59 -7.70 3.86
N VAL A 16 5.71 -8.38 3.55
CA VAL A 16 6.96 -8.21 4.28
C VAL A 16 7.73 -6.98 3.80
N LEU A 17 7.62 -6.60 2.52
CA LEU A 17 8.41 -5.49 1.96
C LEU A 17 8.14 -4.13 2.65
N PRO A 18 6.89 -3.72 2.93
CA PRO A 18 6.64 -2.48 3.66
C PRO A 18 7.17 -2.51 5.10
N LEU A 19 7.07 -3.66 5.76
CA LEU A 19 7.58 -3.85 7.13
C LEU A 19 9.11 -3.83 7.17
N LEU A 20 9.76 -4.41 6.15
CA LEU A 20 11.22 -4.37 5.99
C LEU A 20 11.70 -2.93 5.78
N LEU A 21 10.98 -2.15 4.97
CA LEU A 21 11.29 -0.74 4.76
C LEU A 21 11.12 0.08 6.06
N ALA A 22 10.06 -0.22 6.83
CA ALA A 22 9.84 0.42 8.12
C ALA A 22 10.95 0.05 9.14
N SER A 23 11.35 -1.22 9.22
CA SER A 23 12.39 -1.66 10.14
C SER A 23 13.77 -1.08 9.83
N LEU A 24 14.10 -0.90 8.54
CA LEU A 24 15.28 -0.15 8.13
C LEU A 24 15.28 1.28 8.68
N GLY A 25 14.13 1.97 8.65
CA GLY A 25 13.97 3.31 9.25
C GLY A 25 14.15 3.33 10.77
N VAL A 26 13.67 2.29 11.46
CA VAL A 26 13.85 2.14 12.92
C VAL A 26 15.34 1.94 13.25
N VAL A 27 16.03 1.04 12.54
CA VAL A 27 17.48 0.82 12.74
C VAL A 27 18.27 2.10 12.52
N LEU A 28 17.92 2.90 11.51
CA LEU A 28 18.55 4.22 11.29
C LEU A 28 18.31 5.18 12.45
N SER A 29 17.11 5.17 13.04
CA SER A 29 16.76 6.00 14.19
C SER A 29 17.55 5.59 15.44
N GLU A 30 17.67 4.29 15.68
CA GLU A 30 18.47 3.76 16.80
C GLU A 30 19.94 4.14 16.67
N ARG A 31 20.48 4.11 15.44
CA ARG A 31 21.85 4.56 15.16
C ARG A 31 22.04 6.06 15.40
N ALA A 32 20.98 6.85 15.25
CA ALA A 32 20.97 8.27 15.59
C ALA A 32 20.76 8.55 17.09
N GLY A 33 20.62 7.50 17.92
CA GLY A 33 20.44 7.62 19.37
C GLY A 33 19.00 7.87 19.81
N VAL A 34 18.01 7.62 18.95
CA VAL A 34 16.59 7.76 19.25
C VAL A 34 15.87 6.43 19.03
N LEU A 35 15.45 5.79 20.11
CA LEU A 35 14.66 4.56 20.08
C LEU A 35 13.24 4.89 19.60
N ASN A 36 12.88 4.37 18.44
CA ASN A 36 11.57 4.59 17.83
C ASN A 36 10.79 3.28 17.68
N LEU A 37 9.84 3.06 18.58
CA LEU A 37 8.97 1.88 18.61
C LEU A 37 7.57 2.15 18.04
N CYS A 38 7.36 3.26 17.34
CA CYS A 38 6.04 3.61 16.79
C CYS A 38 5.82 3.44 15.27
N PRO A 39 6.51 2.53 14.54
CA PRO A 39 6.30 2.37 13.11
C PRO A 39 4.87 1.91 12.79
N GLU A 40 4.24 1.12 13.67
CA GLU A 40 2.85 0.66 13.50
C GLU A 40 1.86 1.82 13.39
N GLY A 41 2.01 2.84 14.26
CA GLY A 41 1.16 4.03 14.26
C GLY A 41 1.36 4.88 13.01
N PHE A 42 2.61 5.06 12.59
CA PHE A 42 2.93 5.80 11.36
C PHE A 42 2.40 5.10 10.11
N MET A 43 2.56 3.77 10.03
CA MET A 43 2.07 2.97 8.92
C MET A 43 0.55 3.00 8.85
N ALA A 44 -0.16 2.86 9.99
CA ALA A 44 -1.61 2.93 10.03
C ALA A 44 -2.14 4.29 9.53
N VAL A 45 -1.60 5.40 10.05
CA VAL A 45 -2.04 6.76 9.67
C VAL A 45 -1.69 7.07 8.21
N GLY A 46 -0.50 6.67 7.76
CA GLY A 46 -0.09 6.82 6.37
C GLY A 46 -0.97 6.02 5.41
N ALA A 47 -1.25 4.75 5.72
CA ALA A 47 -2.11 3.89 4.91
C ALA A 47 -3.55 4.43 4.84
N MET A 48 -4.11 4.83 5.99
CA MET A 48 -5.46 5.39 6.05
C MET A 48 -5.56 6.68 5.22
N THR A 49 -4.60 7.59 5.37
CA THR A 49 -4.61 8.85 4.62
C THR A 49 -4.43 8.60 3.13
N GLY A 50 -3.51 7.73 2.74
CA GLY A 50 -3.34 7.35 1.32
C GLY A 50 -4.61 6.75 0.72
N ALA A 51 -5.31 5.89 1.47
CA ALA A 51 -6.60 5.36 1.05
C ALA A 51 -7.68 6.45 0.89
N LEU A 52 -7.74 7.43 1.80
CA LEU A 52 -8.67 8.56 1.69
C LEU A 52 -8.43 9.39 0.43
N PHE A 53 -7.18 9.67 0.10
CA PHE A 53 -6.82 10.40 -1.12
C PHE A 53 -7.23 9.63 -2.38
N CYS A 54 -6.98 8.32 -2.42
CA CYS A 54 -7.43 7.47 -3.52
C CYS A 54 -8.97 7.44 -3.62
N LEU A 55 -9.68 7.34 -2.50
CA LEU A 55 -11.15 7.38 -2.44
C LEU A 55 -11.73 8.73 -2.90
N SER A 56 -10.98 9.82 -2.71
CA SER A 56 -11.37 11.16 -3.20
C SER A 56 -11.13 11.37 -4.69
N GLY A 57 -10.58 10.38 -5.41
CA GLY A 57 -10.32 10.45 -6.84
C GLY A 57 -9.05 11.21 -7.22
N GLN A 58 -8.17 11.51 -6.26
CA GLN A 58 -6.95 12.31 -6.48
C GLN A 58 -5.78 11.52 -7.09
N GLY A 59 -5.99 10.27 -7.53
CA GLY A 59 -4.95 9.44 -8.14
C GLY A 59 -3.92 8.88 -7.14
N PRO A 60 -3.25 7.76 -7.48
CA PRO A 60 -2.41 7.01 -6.55
C PRO A 60 -1.22 7.79 -6.01
N TRP A 61 -0.63 8.66 -6.84
CA TRP A 61 0.58 9.39 -6.47
C TRP A 61 0.32 10.46 -5.40
N LEU A 62 -0.83 11.14 -5.49
CA LEU A 62 -1.26 12.06 -4.44
C LEU A 62 -1.63 11.30 -3.16
N GLY A 63 -2.12 10.05 -3.26
CA GLY A 63 -2.28 9.16 -2.12
C GLY A 63 -0.96 8.87 -1.39
N VAL A 64 0.11 8.57 -2.12
CA VAL A 64 1.45 8.36 -1.55
C VAL A 64 1.97 9.63 -0.86
N LEU A 65 1.82 10.79 -1.52
CA LEU A 65 2.25 12.07 -0.95
C LEU A 65 1.44 12.44 0.30
N GLY A 66 0.12 12.28 0.26
CA GLY A 66 -0.77 12.53 1.40
C GLY A 66 -0.47 11.60 2.58
N GLY A 67 -0.27 10.31 2.33
CA GLY A 67 0.15 9.34 3.34
C GLY A 67 1.51 9.68 3.96
N THR A 68 2.47 10.09 3.15
CA THR A 68 3.80 10.51 3.60
C THR A 68 3.72 11.76 4.48
N ALA A 69 2.94 12.77 4.06
CA ALA A 69 2.75 14.00 4.81
C ALA A 69 2.08 13.73 6.18
N ALA A 70 1.07 12.86 6.22
CA ALA A 70 0.43 12.47 7.48
C ALA A 70 1.36 11.70 8.42
N GLY A 71 2.16 10.76 7.88
CA GLY A 71 3.18 10.03 8.64
C GLY A 71 4.27 10.97 9.19
N LEU A 72 4.73 11.92 8.38
CA LEU A 72 5.68 12.95 8.81
C LEU A 72 5.08 13.84 9.90
N GLY A 73 3.81 14.23 9.78
CA GLY A 73 3.11 15.01 10.81
C GLY A 73 3.05 14.26 12.15
N LEU A 74 2.72 12.97 12.13
CA LEU A 74 2.69 12.16 13.35
C LEU A 74 4.09 11.92 13.92
N SER A 75 5.11 11.75 13.06
CA SER A 75 6.51 11.65 13.47
C SER A 75 7.03 12.94 14.10
N ALA A 76 6.64 14.10 13.57
CA ALA A 76 6.96 15.40 14.16
C ALA A 76 6.34 15.55 15.56
N LEU A 77 5.13 15.03 15.80
CA LEU A 77 4.51 15.01 17.12
C LEU A 77 5.28 14.13 18.12
N PHE A 78 5.75 12.94 17.68
CA PHE A 78 6.63 12.10 18.49
C PHE A 78 7.97 12.80 18.80
N GLY A 79 8.59 13.41 17.78
CA GLY A 79 9.81 14.19 17.94
C GLY A 79 9.62 15.36 18.91
N LEU A 80 8.49 16.06 18.85
CA LEU A 80 8.13 17.10 19.81
C LEU A 80 8.06 16.55 21.24
N ALA A 81 7.40 15.40 21.44
CA ALA A 81 7.26 14.77 22.75
C ALA A 81 8.61 14.36 23.35
N VAL A 82 9.49 13.76 22.56
CA VAL A 82 10.78 13.26 23.04
C VAL A 82 11.82 14.37 23.15
N VAL A 83 11.89 15.29 22.19
CA VAL A 83 12.94 16.32 22.13
C VAL A 83 12.60 17.52 23.00
N VAL A 84 11.36 18.03 22.90
CA VAL A 84 10.94 19.25 23.61
C VAL A 84 10.43 18.94 25.00
N PHE A 85 9.53 17.95 25.12
CA PHE A 85 8.96 17.58 26.42
C PHE A 85 9.81 16.59 27.22
N ARG A 86 10.90 16.06 26.64
CA ARG A 86 11.85 15.12 27.27
C ARG A 86 11.16 13.90 27.89
N VAL A 87 10.10 13.42 27.25
CA VAL A 87 9.38 12.20 27.65
C VAL A 87 10.24 10.98 27.33
N GLU A 88 10.11 9.93 28.15
CA GLU A 88 10.71 8.63 27.90
C GLU A 88 10.32 8.10 26.51
N GLN A 89 11.32 7.75 25.70
CA GLN A 89 11.16 7.42 24.28
C GLN A 89 10.26 6.20 24.07
N THR A 90 10.40 5.21 24.97
CA THR A 90 9.60 3.99 24.94
C THR A 90 8.12 4.27 25.18
N LEU A 91 7.80 5.09 26.19
CA LEU A 91 6.41 5.43 26.53
C LEU A 91 5.80 6.36 25.48
N ALA A 92 6.55 7.36 25.01
CA ALA A 92 6.13 8.23 23.92
C ALA A 92 5.84 7.43 22.64
N GLY A 93 6.64 6.39 22.35
CA GLY A 93 6.45 5.49 21.21
C GLY A 93 5.14 4.72 21.32
N LEU A 94 4.93 3.98 22.41
CA LEU A 94 3.68 3.22 22.61
C LEU A 94 2.44 4.11 22.61
N ALA A 95 2.51 5.30 23.21
CA ALA A 95 1.43 6.28 23.18
C ALA A 95 1.14 6.77 21.76
N THR A 96 2.18 6.99 20.94
CA THR A 96 2.04 7.39 19.54
C THR A 96 1.42 6.28 18.69
N VAL A 97 1.73 5.01 18.95
CA VAL A 97 1.05 3.87 18.30
C VAL A 97 -0.43 3.87 18.64
N ALA A 98 -0.78 3.95 19.92
CA ALA A 98 -2.17 3.97 20.37
C ALA A 98 -2.95 5.15 19.78
N LEU A 99 -2.31 6.32 19.69
CA LEU A 99 -2.88 7.51 19.03
C LEU A 99 -3.12 7.26 17.54
N GLY A 100 -2.15 6.71 16.81
CA GLY A 100 -2.29 6.42 15.39
C GLY A 100 -3.40 5.41 15.09
N LEU A 101 -3.46 4.31 15.86
CA LEU A 101 -4.54 3.32 15.77
C LEU A 101 -5.91 3.91 16.15
N GLY A 102 -5.96 4.80 17.15
CA GLY A 102 -7.18 5.51 17.54
C GLY A 102 -7.70 6.45 16.45
N ILE A 103 -6.81 7.29 15.89
CA ILE A 103 -7.13 8.23 14.81
C ILE A 103 -7.68 7.47 13.59
N THR A 104 -6.96 6.43 13.16
CA THR A 104 -7.36 5.62 12.01
C THR A 104 -8.62 4.83 12.27
N GLY A 105 -8.83 4.31 13.48
CA GLY A 105 -10.07 3.64 13.87
C GLY A 105 -11.29 4.55 13.78
N VAL A 106 -11.17 5.82 14.21
CA VAL A 106 -12.27 6.79 14.14
C VAL A 106 -12.54 7.26 12.71
N LEU A 107 -11.49 7.64 11.97
CA LEU A 107 -11.61 8.08 10.57
C LEU A 107 -12.09 6.94 9.64
N GLY A 108 -11.62 5.73 9.92
CA GLY A 108 -11.89 4.51 9.17
C GLY A 108 -13.38 4.19 9.11
N ARG A 109 -14.12 4.36 10.22
CA ARG A 109 -15.53 3.92 10.32
C ARG A 109 -16.41 4.45 9.19
N ALA A 110 -16.23 5.70 8.78
CA ALA A 110 -17.04 6.33 7.74
C ALA A 110 -16.67 5.90 6.30
N HIS A 111 -15.59 5.14 6.14
CA HIS A 111 -14.98 4.78 4.85
C HIS A 111 -14.94 3.27 4.63
N VAL A 112 -15.45 2.48 5.58
CA VAL A 112 -15.59 1.03 5.46
C VAL A 112 -16.54 0.71 4.28
N GLN A 113 -16.19 -0.32 3.49
CA GLN A 113 -16.98 -0.82 2.34
C GLN A 113 -17.18 0.15 1.17
N LYS A 114 -16.41 1.25 1.06
CA LYS A 114 -16.42 2.08 -0.15
C LYS A 114 -15.51 1.46 -1.23
N PRO A 115 -16.05 1.06 -2.39
CA PRO A 115 -15.21 0.56 -3.49
C PRO A 115 -14.39 1.71 -4.08
N PHE A 116 -13.15 1.41 -4.43
CA PHE A 116 -12.27 2.33 -5.16
C PHE A 116 -12.22 1.92 -6.63
N GLU A 117 -12.07 2.90 -7.51
CA GLU A 117 -11.81 2.63 -8.92
C GLU A 117 -10.39 2.08 -9.07
N GLY A 118 -10.23 0.99 -9.84
CA GLY A 118 -8.96 0.28 -9.96
C GLY A 118 -7.82 1.22 -10.37
N LEU A 119 -6.67 1.08 -9.70
CA LEU A 119 -5.50 1.91 -10.02
C LEU A 119 -5.01 1.64 -11.46
N PRO A 120 -4.62 2.67 -12.21
CA PRO A 120 -4.00 2.50 -13.52
C PRO A 120 -2.78 1.58 -13.41
N ARG A 121 -2.58 0.69 -14.39
CA ARG A 121 -1.42 -0.22 -14.34
C ARG A 121 -0.13 0.59 -14.31
N LEU A 122 0.81 0.15 -13.47
CA LEU A 122 2.13 0.80 -13.37
C LEU A 122 2.87 0.83 -14.71
N SER A 123 2.61 -0.16 -15.59
CA SER A 123 3.04 -0.21 -17.00
C SER A 123 2.59 1.00 -17.83
N GLU A 124 1.47 1.61 -17.50
CA GLU A 124 0.88 2.73 -18.24
C GLU A 124 1.11 4.08 -17.52
N SER A 125 1.46 4.02 -16.24
CA SER A 125 1.86 5.18 -15.44
C SER A 125 3.30 5.63 -15.76
N ALA A 126 3.67 6.87 -15.42
CA ALA A 126 4.92 7.54 -15.79
C ALA A 126 6.26 6.81 -15.48
N TRP A 127 6.24 5.69 -14.75
CA TRP A 127 7.39 4.82 -14.46
C TRP A 127 7.51 3.62 -15.45
N GLY A 128 6.48 3.35 -16.25
CA GLY A 128 6.19 2.05 -16.89
C GLY A 128 6.92 1.68 -18.19
N GLY A 129 7.81 2.53 -18.73
CA GLY A 129 8.52 2.21 -19.98
C GLY A 129 9.42 0.96 -19.90
N GLY A 130 9.87 0.58 -18.70
CA GLY A 130 10.84 -0.52 -18.49
C GLY A 130 10.36 -1.72 -17.66
N THR A 131 9.20 -1.65 -17.01
CA THR A 131 8.72 -2.68 -16.05
C THR A 131 7.61 -3.59 -16.58
N ALA A 132 7.11 -3.34 -17.80
CA ALA A 132 6.07 -4.15 -18.45
C ALA A 132 6.47 -5.65 -18.57
N ALA A 133 7.76 -5.96 -18.69
CA ALA A 133 8.27 -7.33 -18.74
C ALA A 133 8.23 -8.06 -17.37
N LEU A 134 8.23 -7.31 -16.26
CA LEU A 134 8.32 -7.85 -14.89
C LEU A 134 6.90 -7.95 -14.26
N ALA A 135 6.02 -6.99 -14.57
CA ALA A 135 4.63 -6.98 -14.11
C ALA A 135 3.79 -8.11 -14.73
N GLY A 136 4.06 -8.47 -15.99
CA GLY A 136 3.42 -9.62 -16.64
C GLY A 136 3.68 -10.94 -15.93
N ALA A 137 4.81 -11.09 -15.22
CA ALA A 137 5.11 -12.28 -14.43
C ALA A 137 4.34 -12.31 -13.09
N ALA A 138 4.06 -11.15 -12.47
CA ALA A 138 3.30 -11.05 -11.22
C ALA A 138 1.78 -11.17 -11.43
N ASP A 139 1.24 -10.54 -12.48
CA ASP A 139 -0.17 -10.66 -12.86
C ASP A 139 -0.51 -12.10 -13.32
N ALA A 140 0.42 -12.78 -14.01
CA ALA A 140 0.27 -14.20 -14.38
C ALA A 140 0.30 -15.13 -13.16
N ALA A 141 1.09 -14.81 -12.13
CA ALA A 141 1.08 -15.55 -10.87
C ALA A 141 -0.22 -15.35 -10.07
N ALA A 142 -0.80 -14.15 -10.10
CA ALA A 142 -2.09 -13.86 -9.48
C ALA A 142 -3.26 -14.55 -10.20
N SER A 143 -3.26 -14.63 -11.53
CA SER A 143 -4.30 -15.38 -12.27
C SER A 143 -4.15 -16.90 -12.19
N ALA A 144 -2.95 -17.39 -11.88
CA ALA A 144 -2.69 -18.82 -11.68
C ALA A 144 -3.07 -19.30 -10.27
N CYS A 145 -3.26 -18.37 -9.32
CA CYS A 145 -3.55 -18.65 -7.92
C CYS A 145 -5.04 -18.41 -7.58
N ASP A 146 -5.96 -18.75 -8.50
CA ASP A 146 -7.39 -18.86 -8.20
C ASP A 146 -7.66 -20.31 -7.73
N PRO A 147 -7.94 -20.55 -6.43
CA PRO A 147 -8.05 -21.89 -5.87
C PRO A 147 -9.30 -22.65 -6.36
N ALA A 148 -10.15 -22.04 -7.18
CA ALA A 148 -11.27 -22.71 -7.84
C ALA A 148 -10.88 -23.50 -9.11
N ALA A 149 -9.63 -23.43 -9.58
CA ALA A 149 -9.16 -24.09 -10.80
C ALA A 149 -8.76 -25.57 -10.62
N GLY A 150 -9.43 -26.29 -9.71
CA GLY A 150 -9.33 -27.74 -9.58
C GLY A 150 -10.49 -28.44 -10.31
N ALA A 151 -10.16 -29.14 -11.39
CA ALA A 151 -11.00 -30.07 -12.17
C ALA A 151 -12.11 -29.46 -13.08
N GLY A 152 -11.83 -29.40 -14.38
CA GLY A 152 -12.82 -29.80 -15.40
C GLY A 152 -13.95 -28.83 -15.78
N ARG A 153 -13.72 -27.51 -15.84
CA ARG A 153 -14.51 -26.59 -16.66
C ARG A 153 -13.75 -25.27 -16.84
N LEU A 154 -13.39 -24.92 -18.07
CA LEU A 154 -12.86 -23.60 -18.42
C LEU A 154 -14.00 -22.59 -18.22
N VAL A 155 -14.09 -21.99 -17.04
CA VAL A 155 -14.83 -20.74 -16.85
C VAL A 155 -13.91 -19.64 -17.40
N PRO A 156 -14.27 -18.96 -18.50
CA PRO A 156 -13.48 -17.84 -18.98
C PRO A 156 -13.51 -16.76 -17.90
N CYS A 157 -12.35 -16.36 -17.41
CA CYS A 157 -12.21 -15.09 -16.70
C CYS A 157 -12.94 -14.00 -17.51
N PRO A 158 -13.69 -13.08 -16.88
CA PRO A 158 -14.15 -11.88 -17.54
C PRO A 158 -12.91 -11.14 -18.05
N GLN A 159 -12.66 -11.24 -19.35
CA GLN A 159 -11.55 -10.54 -19.98
C GLN A 159 -11.71 -9.05 -19.66
N PRO A 160 -10.66 -8.36 -19.16
CA PRO A 160 -10.71 -6.91 -19.06
C PRO A 160 -10.95 -6.40 -20.47
N ARG A 161 -12.12 -5.78 -20.70
CA ARG A 161 -12.45 -5.20 -22.01
C ARG A 161 -11.31 -4.25 -22.36
N ARG A 162 -10.54 -4.61 -23.40
CA ARG A 162 -9.56 -3.69 -23.99
C ARG A 162 -10.27 -2.35 -24.19
N PRO A 163 -9.69 -1.20 -23.79
CA PRO A 163 -10.26 0.08 -24.18
C PRO A 163 -10.37 0.06 -25.71
N ALA A 164 -11.58 0.32 -26.20
CA ALA A 164 -11.83 0.41 -27.64
C ALA A 164 -10.87 1.46 -28.22
N PRO A 165 -10.19 1.17 -29.34
CA PRO A 165 -9.32 2.17 -29.95
C PRO A 165 -10.15 3.42 -30.24
N ALA A 166 -9.66 4.55 -29.72
CA ALA A 166 -10.23 5.87 -29.97
C ALA A 166 -10.42 6.08 -31.48
N GLY A 167 -11.60 6.60 -31.85
CA GLY A 167 -12.06 6.72 -33.21
C GLY A 167 -11.03 7.33 -34.17
N GLY A 168 -10.59 6.52 -35.13
CA GLY A 168 -9.98 6.99 -36.36
C GLY A 168 -11.07 7.10 -37.42
N GLY A 169 -11.64 8.29 -37.58
CA GLY A 169 -12.48 8.59 -38.72
C GLY A 169 -11.68 8.52 -40.02
N ARG A 170 -12.19 7.77 -41.00
CA ARG A 170 -12.09 8.03 -42.44
C ARG A 170 -13.00 7.04 -43.19
N GLY A 171 -14.11 7.54 -43.74
CA GLY A 171 -14.60 7.04 -45.04
C GLY A 171 -13.69 7.59 -46.15
N PRO A 172 -14.03 7.44 -47.45
CA PRO A 172 -15.18 6.76 -48.06
C PRO A 172 -14.76 5.63 -49.03
N GLY A 173 -15.73 4.86 -49.52
CA GLY A 173 -15.54 3.84 -50.57
C GLY A 173 -16.63 2.80 -50.55
#